data_AF-A0A161YGA0-F1
#
_entry.id   AF-A0A161YGA0-F1
#
_cell.length_a   1.000
_cell.length_b   1.000
_cell.length_c   1.000
_cell.angle_alpha   90.00
_cell.angle_beta   90.00
_cell.angle_gamma   90.00
#
_symmetry.space_group_name_H-M   'P 1'
#
loop_
_entity.id
_entity.type
_entity.pdbx_description
1 polymer ?
#
loop_
_entity_poly.entity_id
_entity_poly.type
_entity_poly.pdbx_seq_one_letter_code
_entity_poly.pdbx_strand_id
1 'polypeptide(L)'
;MNLPERYNENEIKAYIYENRYKIGVNLLDFIKDNGYTKSSISKLTGISRPTIDKLIKGEIDNNTTLKNHIDKIVMTFNINLEQLINYKHLELENSDRMVASNNAPEEYEVSDKAKKMFAILNDIVDLYEVYDNR
;
A
#
# COMPACT_ATOMS: atom_id res chain seq x y z
N MET A 1 -22.48 7.92 1.43
CA MET A 1 -22.88 8.83 0.34
C MET A 1 -21.58 9.26 -0.31
N ASN A 2 -21.32 8.87 -1.55
CA ASN A 2 -19.97 8.93 -2.13
C ASN A 2 -19.62 10.38 -2.53
N LEU A 3 -18.36 10.82 -2.35
CA LEU A 3 -17.85 12.12 -2.81
C LEU A 3 -18.28 12.54 -4.25
N PRO A 4 -18.31 11.65 -5.27
CA PRO A 4 -18.82 11.98 -6.61
C PRO A 4 -20.30 12.39 -6.69
N GLU A 5 -21.11 12.15 -5.66
CA GLU A 5 -22.50 12.60 -5.59
C GLU A 5 -22.62 14.05 -5.06
N ARG A 6 -21.53 14.61 -4.51
CA ARG A 6 -21.51 15.94 -3.86
C ARG A 6 -20.70 16.99 -4.61
N TYR A 7 -19.81 16.59 -5.52
CA TYR A 7 -18.83 17.47 -6.15
C TYR A 7 -18.71 17.19 -7.63
N ASN A 8 -18.52 18.24 -8.43
CA ASN A 8 -18.13 18.10 -9.83
C ASN A 8 -16.65 17.69 -9.96
N GLU A 9 -16.23 17.30 -11.17
CA GLU A 9 -14.87 16.76 -11.37
C GLU A 9 -13.75 17.74 -10.98
N ASN A 10 -13.95 19.04 -11.19
CA ASN A 10 -12.96 20.06 -10.84
C ASN A 10 -12.84 20.24 -9.32
N GLU A 11 -13.97 20.20 -8.62
CA GLU A 11 -14.01 20.25 -7.16
C GLU A 11 -13.34 19.02 -6.54
N ILE A 12 -13.53 17.83 -7.12
CA ILE A 12 -12.85 16.60 -6.68
C ILE A 12 -11.34 16.72 -6.88
N LYS A 13 -10.89 17.22 -8.04
CA LYS A 13 -9.45 17.44 -8.30
C LYS A 13 -8.84 18.41 -7.30
N ALA A 14 -9.50 19.52 -7.01
CA ALA A 14 -9.05 20.49 -6.02
C ALA A 14 -8.98 19.87 -4.62
N TYR A 15 -10.04 19.15 -4.21
CA TYR A 15 -10.11 18.50 -2.92
C TYR A 15 -9.00 17.45 -2.71
N ILE A 16 -8.76 16.60 -3.71
CA ILE A 16 -7.65 15.62 -3.67
C ILE A 16 -6.31 16.34 -3.53
N TYR A 17 -6.10 17.43 -4.27
CA TYR A 17 -4.85 18.18 -4.24
C TYR A 17 -4.59 18.88 -2.90
N GLU A 18 -5.62 19.49 -2.32
CA GLU A 18 -5.54 20.12 -1.00
C GLU A 18 -5.26 19.10 0.11
N ASN A 19 -5.80 17.88 -0.02
CA ASN A 19 -5.64 16.81 0.95
C ASN A 19 -4.49 15.83 0.63
N ARG A 20 -3.63 16.13 -0.34
CA ARG A 20 -2.63 15.18 -0.87
C ARG A 20 -1.68 14.61 0.18
N TYR A 21 -1.30 15.38 1.18
CA TYR A 21 -0.44 14.89 2.28
C TYR A 21 -1.18 13.89 3.17
N LYS A 22 -2.43 14.20 3.53
CA LYS A 22 -3.29 13.29 4.30
C LYS A 22 -3.55 12.00 3.53
N ILE A 23 -3.89 12.12 2.24
CA ILE A 23 -4.05 10.98 1.34
C ILE A 23 -2.77 10.14 1.28
N GLY A 24 -1.61 10.77 1.21
CA GLY A 24 -0.31 10.10 1.20
C GLY A 24 -0.04 9.28 2.47
N VAL A 25 -0.31 9.86 3.65
CA VAL A 25 -0.20 9.16 4.94
C VAL A 25 -1.17 7.98 5.00
N ASN A 26 -2.44 8.21 4.68
CA ASN A 26 -3.46 7.17 4.69
C ASN A 26 -3.17 6.04 3.71
N LEU A 27 -2.62 6.36 2.54
CA LEU A 27 -2.18 5.35 1.57
C LEU A 27 -1.05 4.51 2.14
N LEU A 28 -0.11 5.11 2.88
CA LEU A 28 0.96 4.36 3.54
C LEU A 28 0.42 3.41 4.62
N ASP A 29 -0.55 3.86 5.41
CA ASP A 29 -1.17 3.01 6.44
C ASP A 29 -1.98 1.89 5.80
N PHE A 30 -2.74 2.18 4.74
CA PHE A 30 -3.41 1.15 3.93
C PHE A 30 -2.42 0.10 3.40
N ILE A 31 -1.26 0.53 2.90
CA ILE A 31 -0.21 -0.38 2.41
C ILE A 31 0.29 -1.29 3.54
N LYS A 32 0.57 -0.74 4.72
CA LYS A 32 1.07 -1.50 5.87
C LYS A 32 0.04 -2.49 6.40
N ASP A 33 -1.20 -2.04 6.61
CA ASP A 33 -2.26 -2.83 7.23
C ASP A 33 -2.72 -4.01 6.36
N ASN A 34 -2.53 -3.89 5.05
CA ASN A 34 -2.79 -4.95 4.09
C ASN A 34 -1.50 -5.68 3.65
N GLY A 35 -0.37 -5.40 4.32
CA GLY A 35 0.98 -5.94 4.10
C GLY A 35 1.45 -5.96 2.65
N TYR A 36 1.11 -4.90 1.93
CA TYR A 36 1.69 -4.59 0.64
C TYR A 36 3.08 -3.96 0.80
N THR A 37 3.85 -3.97 -0.28
CA THR A 37 5.07 -3.17 -0.40
C THR A 37 4.89 -2.11 -1.48
N LYS A 38 5.72 -1.06 -1.48
CA LYS A 38 5.73 -0.08 -2.58
C LYS A 38 5.93 -0.76 -3.95
N SER A 39 6.67 -1.87 -3.98
CA SER A 39 6.89 -2.66 -5.19
C SER A 39 5.64 -3.46 -5.59
N SER A 40 4.92 -4.08 -4.64
CA SER A 40 3.68 -4.80 -4.94
C SER A 40 2.61 -3.84 -5.47
N ILE A 41 2.45 -2.68 -4.83
CA ILE A 41 1.53 -1.63 -5.30
C ILE A 41 1.91 -1.16 -6.70
N SER A 42 3.21 -0.95 -6.95
CA SER A 42 3.69 -0.54 -8.27
C SER A 42 3.32 -1.54 -9.36
N LYS A 43 3.45 -2.84 -9.08
CA LYS A 43 3.04 -3.91 -10.01
C LYS A 43 1.52 -3.94 -10.22
N LEU A 44 0.75 -3.97 -9.14
CA LEU A 44 -0.71 -4.08 -9.18
C LEU A 44 -1.36 -2.88 -9.88
N THR A 45 -0.89 -1.68 -9.58
CA THR A 45 -1.45 -0.43 -10.13
C THR A 45 -0.78 -0.03 -11.44
N GLY A 46 0.35 -0.62 -11.82
CA GLY A 46 1.19 -0.14 -12.94
C GLY A 46 1.71 1.30 -12.77
N ILE A 47 1.69 1.86 -11.56
CA ILE A 47 2.31 3.16 -11.24
C ILE A 47 3.76 2.91 -10.87
N SER A 48 4.70 3.72 -11.35
CA SER A 48 6.12 3.51 -11.04
C SER A 48 6.39 3.62 -9.52
N ARG A 49 7.30 2.81 -8.99
CA ARG A 49 7.69 2.87 -7.57
C ARG A 49 8.14 4.28 -7.12
N PRO A 50 8.94 5.04 -7.90
CA PRO A 50 9.23 6.44 -7.58
C PRO A 50 7.98 7.32 -7.48
N THR A 51 6.98 7.10 -8.33
CA THR A 51 5.71 7.84 -8.27
C THR A 51 4.89 7.45 -7.04
N ILE A 52 4.84 6.17 -6.66
CA ILE A 52 4.21 5.72 -5.40
C ILE A 52 4.88 6.40 -4.20
N ASP A 53 6.21 6.53 -4.20
CA ASP A 53 6.94 7.23 -3.14
C ASP A 53 6.52 8.71 -3.04
N LYS A 54 6.42 9.41 -4.18
CA LYS A 54 5.92 10.79 -4.23
C LYS A 54 4.46 10.92 -3.79
N LEU A 55 3.59 9.96 -4.15
CA LEU A 55 2.19 9.92 -3.70
C LEU A 55 2.10 9.83 -2.18
N ILE A 56 2.85 8.91 -1.57
CA ILE A 56 2.90 8.73 -0.11
C ILE A 56 3.38 10.01 0.59
N LYS A 57 4.33 10.73 -0.01
CA LYS A 57 4.84 11.99 0.52
C LYS A 57 3.95 13.21 0.21
N GLY A 58 2.92 13.06 -0.61
CA GLY A 58 2.10 14.19 -1.07
C GLY A 58 2.84 15.17 -2.00
N GLU A 59 3.89 14.70 -2.69
CA GLU A 59 4.81 15.52 -3.50
C GLU A 59 4.42 15.62 -4.99
N ILE A 60 3.23 15.14 -5.38
CA ILE A 60 2.71 15.37 -6.74
C ILE A 60 2.04 16.74 -6.79
N ASP A 61 2.63 17.63 -7.59
CA ASP A 61 2.26 19.04 -7.78
C ASP A 61 1.18 19.26 -8.85
N ASN A 62 1.03 18.32 -9.79
CA ASN A 62 -0.02 18.36 -10.80
C ASN A 62 -1.31 17.68 -10.30
N ASN A 63 -2.39 18.45 -10.12
CA ASN A 63 -3.68 17.96 -9.63
C ASN A 63 -4.31 16.86 -10.50
N THR A 64 -4.14 16.93 -11.83
CA THR A 64 -4.72 15.98 -12.78
C THR A 64 -3.96 14.66 -12.72
N THR A 65 -2.63 14.73 -12.69
CA THR A 65 -1.76 13.56 -12.49
C THR A 65 -2.05 12.89 -11.15
N LEU A 66 -2.16 13.67 -10.08
CA LEU A 66 -2.49 13.16 -8.75
C LEU A 66 -3.84 12.43 -8.76
N LYS A 67 -4.90 13.06 -9.26
CA LYS A 67 -6.23 12.46 -9.36
C LYS A 67 -6.20 11.14 -10.15
N ASN A 68 -5.56 11.12 -11.32
CA ASN A 68 -5.47 9.91 -12.14
C ASN A 68 -4.77 8.75 -11.41
N HIS A 69 -3.73 9.04 -10.64
CA HIS A 69 -3.05 8.03 -9.82
C HIS A 69 -3.92 7.53 -8.67
N ILE A 70 -4.61 8.43 -7.97
CA ILE A 70 -5.54 8.07 -6.89
C ILE A 70 -6.68 7.22 -7.44
N ASP A 71 -7.30 7.60 -8.56
CA ASP A 71 -8.35 6.84 -9.24
C ASP A 71 -7.87 5.42 -9.57
N LYS A 72 -6.65 5.29 -10.10
CA LYS A 72 -6.08 3.98 -10.43
C LYS A 72 -5.88 3.12 -9.18
N ILE A 73 -5.43 3.70 -8.08
CA ILE A 73 -5.28 3.00 -6.79
C ILE A 73 -6.64 2.53 -6.28
N VAL A 74 -7.63 3.43 -6.18
CA VAL A 74 -8.94 3.09 -5.63
C VAL A 74 -9.66 2.04 -6.47
N MET A 75 -9.53 2.11 -7.81
CA MET A 75 -10.02 1.08 -8.73
C MET A 75 -9.31 -0.27 -8.54
N THR A 76 -7.97 -0.27 -8.43
CA THR A 76 -7.17 -1.51 -8.29
C THR A 76 -7.53 -2.27 -7.01
N PHE A 77 -7.77 -1.56 -5.91
CA PHE A 77 -8.08 -2.16 -4.61
C PHE A 77 -9.58 -2.22 -4.30
N ASN A 78 -10.44 -1.84 -5.27
CA ASN A 78 -11.88 -1.80 -5.12
C ASN A 78 -12.34 -1.07 -3.84
N ILE A 79 -11.68 0.05 -3.54
CA ILE A 79 -12.06 1.00 -2.49
C ILE A 79 -12.57 2.28 -3.14
N ASN A 80 -13.21 3.16 -2.38
CA ASN A 80 -13.58 4.49 -2.84
C ASN A 80 -12.66 5.57 -2.24
N LEU A 81 -12.72 6.77 -2.82
CA LEU A 81 -11.89 7.90 -2.40
C LEU A 81 -12.12 8.30 -0.94
N GLU A 82 -13.37 8.22 -0.47
CA GLU A 82 -13.73 8.59 0.91
C GLU A 82 -13.13 7.60 1.92
N GLN A 83 -13.13 6.31 1.60
CA GLN A 83 -12.48 5.27 2.39
C GLN A 83 -10.97 5.50 2.48
N LEU A 84 -10.32 5.93 1.39
CA LEU A 84 -8.90 6.26 1.42
C LEU A 84 -8.62 7.55 2.22
N ILE A 85 -9.43 8.60 2.07
CA ILE A 85 -9.25 9.89 2.77
C ILE A 85 -9.57 9.79 4.28
N ASN A 86 -10.47 8.89 4.65
CA ASN A 86 -10.85 8.64 6.04
C ASN A 86 -10.30 7.32 6.54
N TYR A 87 -9.28 6.77 5.88
CA TYR A 87 -8.63 5.54 6.29
C TYR A 87 -8.14 5.70 7.72
N LYS A 88 -8.53 4.77 8.58
CA LYS A 88 -8.07 4.69 9.96
C LYS A 88 -7.05 3.57 9.99
N HIS A 89 -5.83 3.92 10.35
CA HIS A 89 -4.80 2.93 10.62
C HIS A 89 -5.36 1.93 11.64
N LEU A 90 -5.29 0.65 11.31
CA LEU A 90 -5.58 -0.41 12.26
C LEU A 90 -4.41 -0.41 13.25
N GLU A 91 -4.52 0.38 14.33
CA GLU A 91 -3.62 0.20 15.47
C GLU A 91 -3.65 -1.29 15.81
N LEU A 92 -2.48 -1.92 15.78
CA LEU A 92 -2.27 -3.33 16.03
C LEU A 92 -2.79 -3.68 17.44
N GLU A 93 -4.10 -3.88 17.59
CA GLU A 93 -4.65 -4.69 18.66
C GLU A 93 -4.24 -6.13 18.36
N ASN A 94 -2.99 -6.47 18.69
CA ASN A 94 -2.43 -7.83 18.79
C ASN A 94 -3.02 -8.83 17.80
N SER A 95 -3.08 -8.48 16.51
CA SER A 95 -3.48 -9.44 15.48
C SER A 95 -2.21 -9.84 14.76
N ASP A 96 -1.77 -11.07 14.99
CA ASP A 96 -0.76 -11.79 14.23
C ASP A 96 -1.26 -12.01 12.78
N ARG A 97 -1.55 -10.91 12.07
CA ARG A 97 -1.83 -10.95 10.65
C ARG A 97 -0.50 -11.11 9.95
N MET A 98 -0.08 -12.37 9.82
CA MET A 98 1.03 -12.74 8.98
C MET A 98 0.69 -12.33 7.54
N VAL A 99 1.34 -11.27 7.04
CA VAL A 99 1.17 -10.83 5.65
C VAL A 99 2.39 -11.21 4.83
N ALA A 100 2.20 -12.10 3.85
CA ALA A 100 3.22 -12.51 2.92
C ALA A 100 2.92 -11.92 1.53
N SER A 101 3.87 -11.15 0.99
CA SER A 101 3.78 -10.62 -0.38
C SER A 101 4.90 -11.19 -1.24
N ASN A 102 4.56 -12.10 -2.15
CA ASN A 102 5.52 -12.59 -3.15
C ASN A 102 5.65 -11.58 -4.29
N ASN A 103 6.71 -10.77 -4.23
CA ASN A 103 7.01 -9.73 -5.22
C ASN A 103 7.98 -10.19 -6.31
N ALA A 104 8.23 -11.48 -6.45
CA ALA A 104 9.05 -12.02 -7.52
C ALA A 104 8.41 -11.77 -8.91
N PRO A 105 9.19 -11.54 -9.98
CA PRO A 105 8.74 -11.77 -11.36
C PRO A 105 8.24 -13.21 -11.57
N GLU A 106 7.35 -13.44 -12.52
CA GLU A 106 6.78 -14.77 -12.79
C GLU A 106 7.86 -15.82 -13.13
N GLU A 107 8.90 -15.41 -13.84
CA GLU A 107 10.02 -16.28 -14.26
C GLU A 107 11.20 -16.26 -13.27
N TYR A 108 11.05 -15.64 -12.10
CA TYR A 108 12.15 -15.54 -11.16
C TYR A 108 12.33 -16.84 -10.36
N GLU A 109 13.44 -17.52 -10.62
CA GLU A 109 13.90 -18.60 -9.78
C GLU A 109 14.76 -18.08 -8.61
N VAL A 110 14.42 -18.53 -7.40
CA VAL A 110 15.18 -18.20 -6.20
C VAL A 110 16.56 -18.85 -6.27
N SER A 111 17.63 -18.04 -6.27
CA SER A 111 19.00 -18.56 -6.25
C SER A 111 19.28 -19.45 -5.04
N ASP A 112 20.22 -20.39 -5.16
CA ASP A 112 20.59 -21.29 -4.04
C ASP A 112 21.10 -20.53 -2.81
N LYS A 113 21.74 -19.38 -3.01
CA LYS A 113 22.15 -18.49 -1.91
C LYS A 113 20.93 -17.92 -1.17
N ALA A 114 19.91 -17.48 -1.91
CA ALA A 114 18.69 -16.95 -1.32
C ALA A 114 17.89 -18.05 -0.62
N LYS A 115 17.80 -19.27 -1.19
CA LYS A 115 17.19 -20.44 -0.52
C LYS A 115 17.81 -20.70 0.85
N LYS A 116 19.16 -20.67 0.94
CA LYS A 116 19.87 -20.83 2.22
C LYS A 116 19.52 -19.72 3.22
N MET A 117 19.39 -18.48 2.76
CA MET A 117 19.00 -17.37 3.63
C MET A 117 17.56 -17.51 4.14
N PHE A 118 16.63 -17.93 3.28
CA PHE A 118 15.25 -18.21 3.70
C PHE A 118 15.17 -19.37 4.71
N ALA A 119 15.99 -20.41 4.55
CA ALA A 119 16.07 -21.48 5.53
C ALA A 119 16.50 -20.96 6.92
N ILE A 120 17.51 -20.08 6.99
CA ILE A 120 17.92 -19.46 8.26
C ILE A 120 16.78 -18.63 8.88
N LEU A 121 16.02 -17.90 8.06
CA LEU A 121 14.87 -17.14 8.56
C LEU A 121 13.79 -18.07 9.13
N ASN A 122 13.53 -19.21 8.48
CA ASN A 122 12.61 -20.22 9.01
C ASN A 122 13.13 -20.81 10.33
N ASP A 123 14.43 -21.14 10.42
CA ASP A 123 15.03 -21.65 11.67
C ASP A 123 14.85 -20.64 12.84
N ILE A 124 14.89 -19.33 12.56
CA ILE A 124 14.64 -18.28 13.56
C ILE A 124 13.17 -18.24 13.97
N VAL A 125 12.23 -18.41 13.03
CA VAL A 125 10.79 -18.47 13.32
C VAL A 125 10.46 -19.73 14.13
N ASP A 126 10.97 -20.90 13.72
CA ASP A 126 10.81 -22.16 14.45
C ASP A 126 11.37 -22.06 15.88
N LEU A 127 12.51 -21.39 16.04
CA LEU A 127 13.08 -21.11 17.36
C LEU A 127 12.12 -20.23 18.19
N TYR A 128 11.54 -19.19 17.60
CA TYR A 128 10.55 -18.38 18.30
C TYR A 128 9.36 -19.22 18.77
N GLU A 129 8.81 -20.10 17.93
CA GLU A 129 7.68 -20.97 18.31
C GLU A 129 8.01 -21.89 19.49
N VAL A 130 9.24 -22.42 19.57
CA VAL A 130 9.66 -23.29 20.69
C VAL A 130 9.74 -22.53 22.02
N TYR A 131 10.17 -21.27 21.98
CA TYR A 131 10.49 -20.49 23.19
C TYR A 131 9.43 -19.46 23.59
N ASP A 132 8.54 -19.05 22.67
CA ASP A 132 7.38 -18.17 22.93
C ASP A 132 6.14 -18.94 23.37
N ASN A 133 6.31 -19.99 24.17
CA ASN A 133 5.21 -20.69 24.83
C ASN A 133 4.42 -19.71 25.72
N ARG A 134 3.27 -19.26 25.21
CA ARG A 134 2.10 -18.82 25.99
C ARG A 134 0.94 -19.77 25.74
#